data_AF-A0A4Q2S7S4-F1
#
_entry.id   AF-A0A4Q2S7S4-F1
#
_cell.length_a   1.000
_cell.length_b   1.000
_cell.length_c   1.000
_cell.angle_alpha   90.00
_cell.angle_beta   90.00
_cell.angle_gamma   90.00
#
_symmetry.space_group_name_H-M   'P 1'
#
loop_
_entity.id
_entity.type
_entity.pdbx_description
1 polymer ?
#
loop_
_entity_poly.entity_id
_entity_poly.type
_entity_poly.pdbx_seq_one_letter_code
_entity_poly.pdbx_strand_id
1 'polypeptide(L)'
;MTRRISHPCDVDPAKYYNRLVRDLDGWTSASEVAPGRIRVLSVPQAGRGRRTVVIVMTPVEWENTFTVAHGSFDSAFDRVKQTLLSMKPHERFAVYADYGLEPSTTETLPEPNLPEPGSGRWVALRPTQGRGKQVPRPVRGSSWR
;
A
#
# COMPACT_ATOMS: atom_id res chain seq x y z
N MET A 1 0.55 -27.03 -32.59
CA MET A 1 -0.29 -26.87 -31.37
C MET A 1 0.50 -26.02 -30.38
N THR A 2 0.32 -24.70 -30.42
CA THR A 2 1.07 -23.76 -29.58
C THR A 2 0.34 -23.61 -28.26
N ARG A 3 0.91 -24.12 -27.16
CA ARG A 3 0.40 -23.89 -25.79
C ARG A 3 0.42 -22.38 -25.52
N ARG A 4 -0.76 -21.76 -25.42
CA ARG A 4 -0.91 -20.42 -24.84
C ARG A 4 -0.57 -20.54 -23.36
N ILE A 5 0.50 -19.85 -22.96
CA ILE A 5 0.81 -19.63 -21.55
C ILE A 5 -0.25 -18.64 -21.07
N SER A 6 -1.24 -19.12 -20.31
CA SER A 6 -2.19 -18.26 -19.62
C SER A 6 -1.41 -17.35 -18.67
N HIS A 7 -1.41 -16.05 -18.92
CA HIS A 7 -0.98 -15.08 -17.92
C HIS A 7 -2.00 -15.13 -16.77
N PRO A 8 -1.58 -15.15 -15.49
CA PRO A 8 -2.49 -15.17 -14.34
C PRO A 8 -3.27 -13.85 -14.11
N CYS A 9 -3.40 -12.96 -15.10
CA CYS A 9 -3.74 -11.56 -14.90
C CYS A 9 -4.93 -11.12 -15.77
N ASP A 10 -6.13 -11.60 -15.47
CA ASP A 10 -7.37 -10.98 -15.96
C ASP A 10 -8.23 -10.57 -14.75
N VAL A 11 -7.58 -9.81 -13.86
CA VAL A 11 -8.23 -9.19 -12.71
C VAL A 11 -8.79 -7.86 -13.20
N ASP A 12 -10.11 -7.74 -13.26
CA ASP A 12 -10.77 -6.47 -13.59
C ASP A 12 -10.59 -5.49 -12.40
N PRO A 13 -9.75 -4.45 -12.51
CA PRO A 13 -9.43 -3.57 -11.38
C PRO A 13 -10.69 -2.81 -10.92
N ALA A 14 -11.57 -2.46 -11.84
CA ALA A 14 -12.81 -1.75 -11.54
C ALA A 14 -13.76 -2.61 -10.73
N LYS A 15 -13.87 -3.91 -11.04
CA LYS A 15 -14.70 -4.85 -10.27
C LYS A 15 -14.27 -4.93 -8.80
N TYR A 16 -12.97 -5.06 -8.55
CA TYR A 16 -12.46 -5.16 -7.18
C TYR A 16 -12.46 -3.80 -6.46
N TYR A 17 -12.29 -2.70 -7.16
CA TYR A 17 -12.45 -1.37 -6.60
C TYR A 17 -13.90 -1.10 -6.17
N ASN A 18 -14.87 -1.43 -7.01
CA ASN A 18 -16.29 -1.32 -6.66
C ASN A 18 -16.66 -2.21 -5.46
N ARG A 19 -16.05 -3.40 -5.36
CA ARG A 19 -16.18 -4.24 -4.16
C ARG A 19 -15.62 -3.55 -2.91
N LEU A 20 -14.44 -2.93 -2.99
CA LEU A 20 -13.87 -2.16 -1.88
C LEU A 20 -14.81 -1.05 -1.42
N VAL A 21 -15.32 -0.22 -2.34
CA VAL A 21 -16.24 0.88 -2.01
C VAL A 21 -17.48 0.36 -1.31
N ARG A 22 -18.09 -0.71 -1.83
CA ARG A 22 -19.28 -1.34 -1.25
C ARG A 22 -19.01 -1.92 0.14
N ASP A 23 -17.90 -2.61 0.32
CA ASP A 23 -17.56 -3.25 1.59
C ASP A 23 -17.19 -2.17 2.66
N LEU A 24 -16.59 -1.04 2.27
CA LEU A 24 -16.41 0.15 3.11
C LEU A 24 -17.74 0.84 3.45
N ASP A 25 -18.67 0.87 2.50
CA ASP A 25 -19.99 1.48 2.69
C ASP A 25 -20.80 0.75 3.75
N GLY A 26 -20.85 -0.59 3.64
CA GLY A 26 -21.48 -1.44 4.65
C GLY A 26 -20.87 -1.31 6.06
N TRP A 27 -19.62 -0.86 6.16
CA TRP A 27 -18.95 -0.65 7.44
C TRP A 27 -19.11 0.78 8.00
N THR A 28 -18.93 1.81 7.17
CA THR A 28 -18.67 3.19 7.62
C THR A 28 -19.36 4.28 6.80
N SER A 29 -20.30 3.90 5.93
CA SER A 29 -20.94 4.81 4.96
C SER A 29 -19.90 5.48 4.06
N ALA A 30 -19.65 4.87 2.91
CA ALA A 30 -18.56 5.20 2.02
C ALA A 30 -19.07 5.35 0.59
N SER A 31 -18.52 6.33 -0.12
CA SER A 31 -18.87 6.59 -1.52
C SER A 31 -17.66 7.10 -2.26
N GLU A 32 -17.54 6.72 -3.53
CA GLU A 32 -16.60 7.39 -4.43
C GLU A 32 -17.14 8.78 -4.74
N VAL A 33 -16.33 9.81 -4.49
CA VAL A 33 -16.70 11.22 -4.70
C VAL A 33 -16.04 11.81 -5.95
N ALA A 34 -14.99 11.17 -6.43
CA ALA A 34 -14.30 11.43 -7.68
C ALA A 34 -13.46 10.19 -8.03
N PRO A 35 -13.02 10.01 -9.29
CA PRO A 35 -12.18 8.88 -9.68
C PRO A 35 -10.98 8.70 -8.74
N GLY A 36 -10.91 7.53 -8.09
CA GLY A 36 -9.81 7.20 -7.17
C GLY A 36 -9.91 7.87 -5.79
N ARG A 37 -11.07 8.43 -5.43
CA ARG A 37 -11.28 9.11 -4.14
C ARG A 37 -12.54 8.59 -3.45
N ILE A 38 -12.34 7.89 -2.34
CA ILE A 38 -13.42 7.31 -1.54
C ILE A 38 -13.59 8.13 -0.27
N ARG A 39 -14.74 8.78 -0.09
CA ARG A 39 -15.09 9.45 1.15
C ARG A 39 -15.76 8.47 2.10
N VAL A 40 -15.24 8.37 3.32
CA VAL A 40 -15.71 7.47 4.38
C VAL A 40 -16.17 8.31 5.56
N LEU A 41 -17.47 8.32 5.89
CA LEU A 41 -18.06 9.33 6.77
C LEU A 41 -18.02 8.99 8.26
N SER A 42 -18.07 7.70 8.61
CA SER A 42 -18.36 7.24 9.98
C SER A 42 -17.24 6.40 10.61
N VAL A 43 -15.97 6.73 10.31
CA VAL A 43 -14.80 6.01 10.86
C VAL A 43 -14.71 6.24 12.36
N PRO A 44 -14.65 5.19 13.20
CA PRO A 44 -14.45 5.33 14.64
C PRO A 44 -13.14 6.02 14.98
N GLN A 45 -13.18 6.96 15.92
CA GLN A 45 -12.00 7.64 16.44
C GLN A 45 -11.95 7.49 17.96
N ALA A 46 -10.83 6.95 18.46
CA ALA A 46 -10.62 6.74 19.89
C ALA A 46 -10.86 8.03 20.69
N GLY A 47 -11.85 7.98 21.60
CA GLY A 47 -12.18 9.09 22.50
C GLY A 47 -12.83 10.32 21.86
N ARG A 48 -13.14 10.33 20.55
CA ARG A 48 -13.71 11.50 19.86
C ARG A 48 -14.90 11.21 18.93
N GLY A 49 -15.50 10.02 19.05
CA GLY A 49 -16.69 9.65 18.29
C GLY A 49 -16.37 9.14 16.89
N ARG A 50 -17.00 9.72 15.86
CA ARG A 50 -16.83 9.34 14.45
C ARG A 50 -16.26 10.50 13.64
N ARG A 51 -15.51 10.19 12.58
CA ARG A 51 -14.91 11.18 11.67
C ARG A 51 -15.08 10.79 10.21
N THR A 52 -14.94 11.80 9.36
CA THR A 52 -14.81 11.64 7.91
C THR A 52 -13.34 11.54 7.50
N VAL A 53 -13.03 10.57 6.64
CA VAL A 53 -11.71 10.37 6.02
C VAL A 53 -11.88 10.24 4.52
N VAL A 54 -10.90 10.69 3.74
CA VAL A 54 -10.83 10.44 2.29
C VAL A 54 -9.70 9.46 2.00
N ILE A 55 -10.00 8.34 1.36
CA ILE A 55 -9.00 7.45 0.78
C ILE A 55 -8.67 7.95 -0.61
N VAL A 56 -7.40 8.15 -0.91
CA VAL A 56 -6.89 8.53 -2.23
C VAL A 56 -6.14 7.34 -2.79
N MET A 57 -6.82 6.59 -3.66
CA MET A 57 -6.33 5.35 -4.26
C MET A 57 -7.16 5.02 -5.50
N THR A 58 -6.50 4.79 -6.62
CA THR A 58 -7.08 4.38 -7.90
C THR A 58 -7.40 2.89 -7.95
N PRO A 59 -8.23 2.43 -8.90
CA PRO A 59 -8.50 0.99 -9.09
C PRO A 59 -7.25 0.13 -9.30
N VAL A 60 -6.25 0.63 -10.04
CA VAL A 60 -5.00 -0.08 -10.31
C VAL A 60 -4.13 -0.18 -9.05
N GLU A 61 -4.07 0.89 -8.25
CA GLU A 61 -3.34 0.88 -6.98
C GLU A 61 -3.99 -0.06 -5.95
N TRP A 62 -5.32 -0.14 -5.96
CA TRP A 62 -6.05 -1.13 -5.16
C TRP A 62 -5.72 -2.56 -5.58
N GLU A 63 -5.71 -2.84 -6.88
CA GLU A 63 -5.26 -4.14 -7.41
C GLU A 63 -3.87 -4.50 -6.91
N ASN A 64 -2.92 -3.57 -7.03
CA ASN A 64 -1.54 -3.76 -6.58
C ASN A 64 -1.47 -4.07 -5.08
N THR A 65 -2.30 -3.41 -4.26
CA THR A 65 -2.38 -3.66 -2.81
C THR A 65 -2.68 -5.13 -2.51
N PHE A 66 -3.73 -5.69 -3.12
CA PHE A 66 -4.17 -7.04 -2.77
C PHE A 66 -3.45 -8.15 -3.55
N THR A 67 -2.94 -7.87 -4.75
CA THR A 67 -2.22 -8.88 -5.57
C THR A 67 -0.74 -8.98 -5.21
N VAL A 68 -0.08 -7.86 -4.90
CA VAL A 68 1.38 -7.83 -4.66
C VAL A 68 1.71 -7.90 -3.17
N ALA A 69 1.12 -7.04 -2.34
CA ALA A 69 1.54 -6.91 -0.95
C ALA A 69 0.82 -7.88 0.00
N HIS A 70 -0.49 -8.09 -0.20
CA HIS A 70 -1.32 -8.83 0.77
C HIS A 70 -1.77 -10.21 0.32
N GLY A 71 -1.63 -10.54 -0.97
CA GLY A 71 -1.98 -11.85 -1.55
C GLY A 71 -3.47 -12.19 -1.57
N SER A 72 -4.34 -11.38 -0.97
CA SER A 72 -5.80 -11.52 -1.05
C SER A 72 -6.53 -10.21 -0.80
N PHE A 73 -7.74 -10.09 -1.35
CA PHE A 73 -8.62 -8.94 -1.13
C PHE A 73 -8.95 -8.75 0.35
N ASP A 74 -9.30 -9.82 1.05
CA ASP A 74 -9.79 -9.72 2.44
C ASP A 74 -8.66 -9.27 3.38
N SER A 75 -7.42 -9.78 3.18
CA SER A 75 -6.25 -9.32 3.93
C SER A 75 -5.91 -7.85 3.66
N ALA A 76 -6.00 -7.40 2.40
CA ALA A 76 -5.83 -5.99 2.04
C ALA A 76 -6.92 -5.11 2.65
N PHE A 77 -8.17 -5.56 2.64
CA PHE A 77 -9.30 -4.84 3.21
C PHE A 77 -9.18 -4.69 4.74
N ASP A 78 -8.75 -5.75 5.42
CA ASP A 78 -8.43 -5.68 6.86
C ASP A 78 -7.32 -4.66 7.14
N ARG A 79 -6.31 -4.58 6.27
CA ARG A 79 -5.26 -3.56 6.39
C ARG A 79 -5.80 -2.14 6.21
N VAL A 80 -6.68 -1.91 5.24
CA VAL A 80 -7.36 -0.61 5.05
C VAL A 80 -8.11 -0.21 6.32
N LYS A 81 -8.90 -1.11 6.91
CA LYS A 81 -9.62 -0.84 8.17
C LYS A 81 -8.66 -0.48 9.30
N GLN A 82 -7.57 -1.24 9.46
CA GLN A 82 -6.55 -0.96 10.47
C GLN A 82 -5.94 0.42 10.31
N THR A 83 -5.57 0.82 9.08
CA THR A 83 -5.04 2.16 8.81
C THR A 83 -6.05 3.24 9.17
N LEU A 84 -7.31 3.11 8.77
CA LEU A 84 -8.35 4.11 9.07
C LEU A 84 -8.61 4.28 10.57
N LEU A 85 -8.51 3.18 11.33
CA LEU A 85 -8.64 3.20 12.79
C LEU A 85 -7.40 3.76 13.51
N SER A 86 -6.21 3.65 12.92
CA SER A 86 -4.97 4.11 13.53
C SER A 86 -4.64 5.58 13.25
N MET A 87 -5.31 6.23 12.29
CA MET A 87 -4.98 7.61 11.94
C MET A 87 -5.24 8.57 13.11
N LYS A 88 -4.35 9.55 13.26
CA LYS A 88 -4.45 10.62 14.26
C LYS A 88 -5.59 11.59 13.94
N PRO A 89 -6.08 12.38 14.90
CA PRO A 89 -7.22 13.29 14.70
C PRO A 89 -7.07 14.31 13.57
N HIS A 90 -5.84 14.71 13.26
CA HIS A 90 -5.53 15.69 12.21
C HIS A 90 -5.30 15.06 10.83
N GLU A 91 -5.14 13.74 10.76
CA GLU A 91 -4.98 13.00 9.52
C GLU A 91 -6.38 12.77 8.93
N ARG A 92 -6.66 13.41 7.79
CA ARG A 92 -7.96 13.36 7.10
C ARG A 92 -7.91 12.54 5.81
N PHE A 93 -6.72 12.16 5.38
CA PHE A 93 -6.48 11.44 4.14
C PHE A 93 -5.74 10.14 4.42
N ALA A 94 -6.09 9.08 3.70
CA ALA A 94 -5.32 7.86 3.62
C ALA A 94 -4.89 7.70 2.16
N VAL A 95 -3.60 7.95 1.87
CA VAL A 95 -3.07 8.04 0.51
C VAL A 95 -2.33 6.75 0.18
N TYR A 96 -2.49 6.27 -1.05
CA TYR A 96 -1.76 5.11 -1.52
C TYR A 96 -0.24 5.36 -1.53
N ALA A 97 0.52 4.48 -0.87
CA ALA A 97 1.98 4.43 -0.89
C ALA A 97 2.47 3.03 -0.54
N ASP A 98 3.57 2.60 -1.18
CA ASP A 98 4.23 1.32 -0.93
C ASP A 98 3.27 0.12 -0.87
N TYR A 99 2.34 0.05 -1.82
CA TYR A 99 1.32 -1.01 -1.91
C TYR A 99 0.34 -1.07 -0.72
N GLY A 100 0.19 0.03 0.03
CA GLY A 100 -0.73 0.17 1.13
C GLY A 100 -1.31 1.58 1.24
N LEU A 101 -1.86 1.91 2.40
CA LEU A 101 -2.38 3.24 2.70
C LEU A 101 -1.58 3.88 3.83
N GLU A 102 -1.15 5.12 3.60
CA GLU A 102 -0.48 5.96 4.57
C GLU A 102 -1.39 7.11 5.03
N PRO A 103 -1.55 7.32 6.35
CA PRO A 103 -2.26 8.48 6.88
C PRO A 103 -1.56 9.79 6.51
N SER A 104 -2.33 10.79 6.09
CA SER A 104 -1.84 12.10 5.68
C SER A 104 -2.79 13.24 6.09
N THR A 105 -2.24 14.43 6.18
CA THR A 105 -2.97 15.69 6.35
C THR A 105 -3.37 16.33 5.02
N THR A 106 -2.84 15.81 3.89
CA THR A 106 -3.10 16.29 2.53
C THR A 106 -3.42 15.13 1.58
N GLU A 107 -4.00 15.43 0.43
CA GLU A 107 -4.39 14.43 -0.58
C GLU A 107 -3.21 13.76 -1.29
N THR A 108 -2.02 14.33 -1.20
CA THR A 108 -0.80 13.86 -1.85
C THR A 108 0.30 13.72 -0.82
N LEU A 109 1.05 12.63 -0.85
CA LEU A 109 2.26 12.53 -0.03
C LEU A 109 3.33 13.47 -0.61
N PRO A 110 4.14 14.13 0.24
CA PRO A 110 5.29 14.89 -0.26
C PRO A 110 6.21 13.93 -1.01
N GLU A 111 6.72 14.36 -2.17
CA GLU A 111 7.71 13.56 -2.89
C GLU A 111 8.88 13.27 -1.94
N PRO A 112 9.36 12.01 -1.88
CA PRO A 112 10.54 11.71 -1.12
C PRO A 112 11.66 12.61 -1.64
N ASN A 113 12.31 13.35 -0.72
CA ASN A 113 13.50 14.14 -1.01
C ASN A 113 14.64 13.16 -1.30
N LEU A 114 14.60 12.56 -2.49
CA LEU A 114 15.64 11.68 -2.97
C LEU A 114 16.86 12.59 -3.19
N PRO A 115 18.02 12.30 -2.56
CA PRO A 115 19.22 13.01 -2.90
C PRO A 115 19.42 12.87 -4.42
N GLU A 116 19.83 13.95 -5.09
CA GLU A 116 20.22 13.87 -6.50
C GLU A 116 21.12 12.64 -6.66
N PRO A 117 20.85 11.75 -7.63
CA PRO A 117 21.71 10.60 -7.83
C PRO A 117 23.11 11.15 -8.06
N GLY A 118 23.98 11.00 -7.05
CA GLY A 118 25.38 11.35 -7.20
C GLY A 118 25.92 10.62 -8.42
N SER A 119 26.95 11.16 -9.05
CA SER A 119 27.61 10.59 -10.23
C SER A 119 28.27 9.21 -10.01
N GLY A 120 27.83 8.47 -8.99
CA GLY A 120 28.16 7.08 -8.73
C GLY A 120 27.61 6.19 -9.84
N ARG A 121 28.51 5.42 -10.45
CA ARG A 121 28.16 4.42 -11.43
C ARG A 121 27.39 3.29 -10.74
N TRP A 122 26.21 2.95 -11.25
CA TRP A 122 25.53 1.71 -10.89
C TRP A 122 26.39 0.53 -11.32
N VAL A 123 27.05 -0.14 -10.38
CA VAL A 123 27.78 -1.37 -10.64
C VAL A 123 26.79 -2.51 -10.50
N ALA A 124 26.24 -2.98 -11.62
CA ALA A 124 25.51 -4.23 -11.65
C ALA A 124 26.48 -5.36 -11.27
N LEU A 125 26.40 -5.83 -10.02
CA LEU A 125 27.08 -7.05 -9.61
C LEU A 125 26.44 -8.21 -10.36
N ARG A 126 27.09 -8.69 -11.42
CA ARG A 126 26.67 -9.92 -12.09
C ARG A 126 26.69 -11.03 -11.04
N PRO A 127 25.63 -11.85 -10.91
CA PRO A 127 25.69 -13.03 -10.09
C PRO A 127 26.70 -13.98 -10.76
N THR A 128 27.89 -14.12 -10.17
CA THR A 128 28.87 -15.10 -10.61
C THR A 128 28.31 -16.49 -10.30
N GLN A 129 27.88 -17.18 -11.35
CA GLN A 129 27.52 -18.59 -11.31
C GLN A 129 28.78 -19.40 -10.97
N GLY A 130 28.89 -19.88 -9.72
CA GLY A 130 29.98 -20.77 -9.33
C GLY A 130 30.07 -21.05 -7.84
N ARG A 131 29.64 -22.26 -7.45
CA ARG A 131 30.11 -23.07 -6.30
C ARG A 131 30.29 -22.37 -4.93
N GLY A 132 29.35 -22.67 -4.04
CA GLY A 132 29.63 -23.30 -2.75
C GLY A 132 30.44 -22.53 -1.68
N LYS A 133 29.78 -22.41 -0.51
CA LYS A 133 30.30 -22.26 0.87
C LYS A 133 30.21 -20.86 1.51
N GLN A 134 29.47 -20.88 2.61
CA GLN A 134 29.51 -20.04 3.82
C GLN A 134 29.19 -18.54 3.69
N VAL A 135 27.97 -18.23 4.14
CA VAL A 135 27.55 -16.91 4.62
C VAL A 135 28.50 -16.47 5.75
N PRO A 136 29.19 -15.31 5.65
CA PRO A 136 29.81 -14.71 6.82
C PRO A 136 28.70 -14.16 7.72
N ARG A 137 28.66 -14.63 8.97
CA ARG A 137 27.81 -14.01 10.01
C ARG A 137 28.26 -12.55 10.18
N PRO A 138 27.34 -11.57 10.26
CA PRO A 138 27.72 -10.20 10.59
C PRO A 138 28.32 -10.18 11.99
N VAL A 139 29.57 -9.74 12.09
CA VAL A 139 30.25 -9.46 13.35
C VAL A 139 29.59 -8.21 13.93
N ARG A 140 28.86 -8.38 15.02
CA ARG A 140 28.28 -7.30 15.82
C ARG A 140 29.42 -6.56 16.51
N GLY A 141 29.91 -5.49 15.88
CA GLY A 141 30.69 -4.47 16.56
C GLY A 141 29.78 -3.59 17.39
N SER A 142 29.77 -3.77 18.71
CA SER A 142 29.33 -2.74 19.65
C SER A 142 30.12 -2.89 20.94
N SER A 143 31.07 -1.99 21.13
CA SER A 143 31.72 -1.72 22.40
C SER A 143 30.69 -1.29 23.45
N TRP A 144 30.76 -1.86 24.64
CA TRP A 144 30.30 -1.23 25.88
C TRP A 144 31.22 -1.66 27.02
N ARG A 145 32.01 -0.68 27.50
CA ARG A 145 32.90 -0.63 28.68
C ARG A 145 34.09 -1.59 28.76
#